data_AF-A0A1M2V6V0-F1
#
_entry.id   AF-A0A1M2V6V0-F1
#
_cell.length_a   1.000
_cell.length_b   1.000
_cell.length_c   1.000
_cell.angle_alpha   90.00
_cell.angle_beta   90.00
_cell.angle_gamma   90.00
#
_symmetry.space_group_name_H-M   'P 1'
#
loop_
_entity.id
_entity.type
_entity.pdbx_description
1 polymer ?
#
loop_
_entity_poly.entity_id
_entity_poly.type
_entity_poly.pdbx_seq_one_letter_code
_entity_poly.pdbx_strand_id
1 'polypeptide(L)'
;MSLPSALALLGLAITAGATSGPTAGSQKSCSSFGPTPLAGVAFASSTHFAANTHVNISNVYSSIDETNLPAFCRVELVITTNATAGTTALAEVWLPDDWNGRVLTVGNGGLAGGGTPLPITRPPT
;
A
#
# COMPACT_ATOMS: atom_id res chain seq x y z
N MET A 1 19.68 -70.11 -10.13
CA MET A 1 20.58 -69.15 -9.45
C MET A 1 20.33 -67.77 -10.05
N SER A 2 19.91 -66.83 -9.20
CA SER A 2 20.00 -65.35 -9.29
C SER A 2 19.39 -64.58 -10.47
N LEU A 3 18.22 -63.97 -10.21
CA LEU A 3 17.67 -62.76 -10.85
C LEU A 3 18.51 -61.51 -10.50
N PRO A 4 18.69 -60.52 -11.39
CA PRO A 4 19.20 -59.21 -11.00
C PRO A 4 18.05 -58.30 -10.57
N SER A 5 18.00 -57.96 -9.28
CA SER A 5 17.16 -56.90 -8.73
C SER A 5 17.72 -55.53 -9.13
N ALA A 6 17.05 -54.83 -10.04
CA ALA A 6 17.29 -53.40 -10.27
C ALA A 6 16.50 -52.59 -9.23
N LEU A 7 17.22 -51.97 -8.29
CA LEU A 7 16.67 -51.04 -7.31
C LEU A 7 16.14 -49.79 -8.04
N ALA A 8 14.82 -49.62 -8.07
CA ALA A 8 14.19 -48.36 -8.48
C ALA A 8 14.28 -47.36 -7.32
N LEU A 9 15.10 -46.32 -7.48
CA LEU A 9 15.14 -45.17 -6.57
C LEU A 9 13.91 -44.30 -6.83
N LEU A 10 12.90 -44.44 -5.96
CA LEU A 10 11.73 -43.57 -5.92
C LEU A 10 12.15 -42.24 -5.27
N GLY A 11 12.45 -41.23 -6.10
CA GLY A 11 12.77 -39.88 -5.63
C GLY A 11 11.53 -39.24 -5.00
N LEU A 12 11.60 -38.95 -3.70
CA LEU A 12 10.55 -38.24 -2.98
C LEU A 12 10.62 -36.74 -3.35
N ALA A 13 9.75 -36.29 -4.24
CA ALA A 13 9.59 -34.87 -4.54
C ALA A 13 9.00 -34.15 -3.32
N ILE A 14 9.85 -33.42 -2.60
CA ILE A 14 9.42 -32.51 -1.53
C ILE A 14 8.78 -31.31 -2.21
N THR A 15 7.46 -31.28 -2.32
CA THR A 15 6.74 -30.06 -2.70
C THR A 15 6.89 -29.07 -1.56
N ALA A 16 7.77 -28.08 -1.74
CA ALA A 16 7.84 -26.91 -0.88
C ALA A 16 6.50 -26.16 -1.00
N GLY A 17 5.60 -26.40 -0.05
CA GLY A 17 4.41 -25.57 0.11
C GLY A 17 4.87 -24.16 0.48
N ALA A 18 4.69 -23.20 -0.43
CA ALA A 18 4.92 -21.80 -0.14
C ALA A 18 3.91 -21.38 0.93
N THR A 19 4.36 -21.28 2.19
CA THR A 19 3.60 -20.58 3.22
C THR A 19 3.60 -19.10 2.83
N SER A 20 2.48 -18.61 2.32
CA SER A 20 2.23 -17.20 2.11
C SER A 20 2.34 -16.48 3.45
N GLY A 21 3.52 -15.89 3.73
CA GLY A 21 3.72 -15.06 4.91
C GLY A 21 2.79 -13.83 4.89
N PRO A 22 2.61 -13.14 6.03
CA PRO A 22 1.71 -11.98 6.15
C PRO A 22 1.94 -10.93 5.05
N THR A 23 3.18 -10.75 4.59
CA THR A 23 3.58 -9.81 3.54
C THR A 23 2.89 -10.04 2.19
N ALA A 24 2.68 -11.30 1.78
CA ALA A 24 2.04 -11.61 0.50
C ALA A 24 0.51 -11.36 0.56
N GLY A 25 -0.11 -11.60 1.72
CA GLY A 25 -1.52 -11.31 1.96
C GLY A 25 -1.80 -9.80 2.01
N SER A 26 -0.93 -9.04 2.67
CA SER A 26 -1.05 -7.59 2.80
C SER A 26 -0.87 -6.87 1.46
N GLN A 27 0.13 -7.27 0.65
CA GLN A 27 0.30 -6.72 -0.70
C GLN A 27 -0.95 -6.91 -1.56
N LYS A 28 -1.50 -8.14 -1.60
CA LYS A 28 -2.71 -8.44 -2.35
C LYS A 28 -3.91 -7.62 -1.87
N SER A 29 -4.08 -7.53 -0.54
CA SER A 29 -5.16 -6.75 0.07
C SER A 29 -5.04 -5.27 -0.25
N CYS A 30 -3.82 -4.72 -0.30
CA CYS A 30 -3.56 -3.35 -0.70
C CYS A 30 -3.90 -3.11 -2.18
N SER A 31 -3.49 -4.00 -3.08
CA SER A 31 -3.80 -3.89 -4.52
C SER A 31 -5.28 -4.02 -4.84
N SER A 32 -6.05 -4.73 -4.01
CA SER A 32 -7.50 -4.82 -4.11
C SER A 32 -8.23 -3.88 -3.13
N PHE A 33 -7.53 -2.93 -2.51
CA PHE A 33 -8.13 -2.07 -1.51
C PHE A 33 -9.17 -1.15 -2.19
N GLY A 34 -10.40 -1.23 -1.70
CA GLY A 34 -11.47 -0.31 -2.02
C GLY A 34 -12.22 0.00 -0.74
N PRO A 35 -12.18 1.25 -0.24
CA PRO A 35 -12.92 1.57 0.98
C PRO A 35 -14.42 1.45 0.71
N THR A 36 -15.18 1.11 1.76
CA THR A 36 -16.64 1.25 1.69
C THR A 36 -16.96 2.69 1.32
N PRO A 37 -17.88 2.96 0.37
CA PRO A 37 -18.21 4.31 -0.03
C PRO A 37 -18.60 5.17 1.17
N LEU A 38 -17.93 6.31 1.31
CA LEU A 38 -18.16 7.29 2.37
C LEU A 38 -18.58 8.59 1.69
N ALA A 39 -19.68 9.19 2.15
CA ALA A 39 -20.16 10.45 1.59
C ALA A 39 -19.09 11.54 1.72
N GLY A 40 -18.80 12.22 0.61
CA GLY A 40 -17.78 13.28 0.59
C GLY A 40 -16.33 12.79 0.59
N VAL A 41 -16.08 11.48 0.41
CA VAL A 41 -14.72 10.93 0.28
C VAL A 41 -14.60 10.18 -1.04
N ALA A 42 -13.61 10.57 -1.84
CA ALA A 42 -13.22 9.85 -3.05
C ALA A 42 -11.91 9.11 -2.79
N PHE A 43 -11.90 7.81 -3.08
CA PHE A 43 -10.69 7.01 -3.12
C PHE A 43 -9.89 7.34 -4.39
N ALA A 44 -8.61 7.64 -4.25
CA ALA A 44 -7.74 7.94 -5.37
C ALA A 44 -6.92 6.71 -5.78
N SER A 45 -6.14 6.16 -4.85
CA SER A 45 -5.19 5.08 -5.13
C SER A 45 -4.77 4.36 -3.85
N SER A 46 -4.28 3.13 -4.04
CA SER A 46 -3.53 2.39 -3.03
C SER A 46 -2.23 1.84 -3.62
N THR A 47 -1.15 1.93 -2.85
CA THR A 47 0.19 1.45 -3.24
C THR A 47 0.84 0.72 -2.08
N HIS A 48 1.26 -0.52 -2.32
CA HIS A 48 2.03 -1.29 -1.33
C HIS A 48 3.52 -0.98 -1.47
N PHE A 49 4.17 -0.75 -0.33
CA PHE A 49 5.61 -0.62 -0.20
C PHE A 49 6.12 -1.79 0.63
N ALA A 50 7.00 -2.60 0.06
CA ALA A 50 7.67 -3.66 0.80
C ALA A 50 8.67 -3.05 1.80
N ALA A 51 8.98 -3.79 2.86
CA ALA A 51 9.92 -3.33 3.89
C ALA A 51 11.26 -2.94 3.27
N ASN A 52 11.79 -1.81 3.72
CA ASN A 52 13.05 -1.20 3.26
C ASN A 52 13.09 -0.83 1.76
N THR A 53 11.94 -0.77 1.08
CA THR A 53 11.88 -0.18 -0.25
C THR A 53 12.11 1.32 -0.15
N HIS A 54 12.77 1.89 -1.15
CA HIS A 54 12.95 3.33 -1.24
C HIS A 54 11.60 4.03 -1.46
N VAL A 55 11.17 4.79 -0.45
CA VAL A 55 9.97 5.63 -0.49
C VAL A 55 10.41 7.06 -0.77
N ASN A 56 10.17 7.51 -2.00
CA ASN A 56 10.41 8.88 -2.42
C ASN A 56 9.10 9.50 -2.89
N ILE A 57 8.47 10.27 -2.01
CA ILE A 57 7.21 10.97 -2.29
C ILE A 57 7.45 12.44 -1.98
N SER A 58 7.19 13.31 -2.94
CA SER A 58 7.35 14.75 -2.76
C SER A 58 6.24 15.54 -3.44
N ASN A 59 5.98 16.72 -2.87
CA ASN A 59 5.18 17.78 -3.47
C ASN A 59 5.86 19.13 -3.17
N VAL A 60 5.20 20.23 -3.54
CA VAL A 60 5.75 21.59 -3.40
C VAL A 60 5.95 22.01 -1.93
N TYR A 61 5.33 21.32 -0.97
CA TYR A 61 5.28 21.71 0.45
C TYR A 61 5.91 20.67 1.39
N SER A 62 6.10 19.42 0.96
CA SER A 62 6.61 18.34 1.80
C SER A 62 7.25 17.23 0.96
N SER A 63 8.19 16.51 1.56
CA SER A 63 8.78 15.31 0.98
C SER A 63 9.11 14.28 2.06
N ILE A 64 9.09 13.02 1.66
CA ILE A 64 9.66 11.89 2.36
C ILE A 64 10.58 11.16 1.40
N ASP A 65 11.80 10.89 1.85
CA ASP A 65 12.86 10.20 1.11
C ASP A 65 13.54 9.25 2.09
N GLU A 66 13.01 8.03 2.18
CA GLU A 66 13.40 7.06 3.21
C GLU A 66 13.56 5.65 2.65
N THR A 67 14.48 4.89 3.24
CA THR A 67 14.75 3.49 2.85
C THR A 67 14.60 2.51 4.01
N ASN A 68 14.31 2.99 5.21
CA ASN A 68 14.25 2.17 6.42
C ASN A 68 12.85 2.23 7.07
N LEU A 69 11.84 1.89 6.27
CA LEU A 69 10.45 1.81 6.71
C LEU A 69 9.99 0.34 6.73
N PRO A 70 9.12 -0.05 7.69
CA PRO A 70 8.44 -1.34 7.63
C PRO A 70 7.57 -1.42 6.38
N ALA A 71 7.10 -2.62 6.01
CA ALA A 71 6.16 -2.75 4.89
C ALA A 71 4.81 -2.11 5.24
N PHE A 72 4.18 -1.43 4.27
CA PHE A 72 2.90 -0.76 4.47
C PHE A 72 2.12 -0.56 3.17
N CYS A 73 0.80 -0.40 3.30
CA CYS A 73 -0.10 0.06 2.24
C CYS A 73 -0.38 1.56 2.41
N ARG A 74 -0.02 2.37 1.41
CA ARG A 74 -0.39 3.78 1.32
C ARG A 74 -1.73 3.90 0.61
N VAL A 75 -2.68 4.57 1.22
CA VAL A 75 -4.02 4.86 0.68
C VAL A 75 -4.17 6.37 0.54
N GLU A 76 -4.57 6.84 -0.63
CA GLU A 76 -4.76 8.25 -0.94
C GLU A 76 -6.24 8.57 -1.11
N LEU A 77 -6.67 9.66 -0.49
CA LEU A 77 -8.07 10.08 -0.40
C LEU A 77 -8.23 11.56 -0.73
N VAL A 78 -9.32 11.89 -1.39
CA VAL A 78 -9.79 13.27 -1.59
C VAL A 78 -11.07 13.46 -0.78
N ILE A 79 -11.03 14.37 0.19
CA ILE A 79 -12.15 14.64 1.10
C ILE A 79 -12.76 15.98 0.72
N THR A 80 -14.03 16.00 0.35
CA THR A 80 -14.79 17.24 0.16
C THR A 80 -15.07 17.87 1.51
N THR A 81 -14.49 19.05 1.75
CA THR A 81 -14.68 19.80 3.01
C THR A 81 -15.85 20.77 2.91
N ASN A 82 -16.15 21.28 1.71
CA ASN A 82 -17.34 22.08 1.43
C ASN A 82 -17.75 21.90 -0.04
N ALA A 83 -18.89 21.26 -0.26
CA ALA A 83 -19.40 20.97 -1.60
C ALA A 83 -19.82 22.25 -2.35
N THR A 84 -20.41 23.22 -1.66
CA THR A 84 -20.88 24.48 -2.26
C THR A 84 -19.70 25.36 -2.69
N ALA A 85 -18.65 25.41 -1.87
CA ALA A 85 -17.44 26.18 -2.17
C ALA A 85 -16.42 25.40 -3.03
N GLY A 86 -16.67 24.11 -3.29
CA GLY A 86 -15.77 23.25 -4.07
C GLY A 86 -14.43 22.97 -3.40
N THR A 87 -14.33 23.08 -2.07
CA THR A 87 -13.05 22.89 -1.36
C THR A 87 -12.85 21.43 -0.96
N THR A 88 -11.59 21.00 -1.02
CA THR A 88 -11.18 19.63 -0.68
C THR A 88 -9.94 19.63 0.22
N ALA A 89 -9.74 18.54 0.93
CA ALA A 89 -8.50 18.19 1.62
C ALA A 89 -7.98 16.87 1.04
N LEU A 90 -6.67 16.80 0.81
CA LEU A 90 -5.99 15.57 0.45
C LEU A 90 -5.53 14.88 1.74
N ALA A 91 -5.77 13.58 1.84
CA ALA A 91 -5.37 12.80 2.99
C ALA A 91 -4.71 11.50 2.55
N GLU A 92 -3.79 11.02 3.37
CA GLU A 92 -3.15 9.73 3.19
C GLU A 92 -3.29 8.90 4.46
N VAL A 93 -3.46 7.60 4.29
CA VAL A 93 -3.45 6.63 5.39
C VAL A 93 -2.40 5.57 5.06
N TRP A 94 -1.46 5.39 5.98
CA TRP A 94 -0.39 4.41 5.84
C TRP A 94 -0.70 3.26 6.81
N LEU A 95 -1.06 2.11 6.24
CA LEU A 95 -1.47 0.91 6.97
C LEU A 95 -0.30 -0.10 6.99
N PRO A 96 0.41 -0.28 8.11
CA PRO A 96 1.49 -1.24 8.19
C PRO A 96 1.01 -2.67 7.99
N ASP A 97 1.83 -3.50 7.35
CA ASP A 97 1.54 -4.93 7.19
C ASP A 97 1.48 -5.64 8.55
N ASP A 98 2.32 -5.19 9.51
CA ASP A 98 2.32 -5.63 10.90
C ASP A 98 1.73 -4.51 11.78
N TRP A 99 0.40 -4.54 11.93
CA TRP A 99 -0.32 -3.50 12.65
C TRP A 99 -0.39 -3.78 14.15
N ASN A 100 0.13 -2.86 14.96
CA ASN A 100 0.14 -2.95 16.42
C ASN A 100 -1.19 -2.53 17.09
N GLY A 101 -2.27 -2.35 16.33
CA GLY A 101 -3.58 -1.97 16.85
C GLY A 101 -3.73 -0.49 17.23
N ARG A 102 -2.77 0.37 16.91
CA ARG A 102 -2.81 1.81 17.23
C ARG A 102 -3.04 2.67 16.00
N VAL A 103 -3.66 3.82 16.22
CA VAL A 103 -3.86 4.85 15.20
C VAL A 103 -3.07 6.09 15.61
N LEU A 104 -2.34 6.65 14.66
CA LEU A 104 -1.62 7.91 14.80
C LEU A 104 -2.08 8.87 13.70
N THR A 105 -2.34 10.11 14.06
CA THR A 105 -2.64 11.19 13.12
C THR A 105 -1.53 12.23 13.17
N VAL A 106 -1.09 12.66 12.00
CA VAL A 106 -0.12 13.75 11.85
C VAL A 106 -0.82 15.00 11.34
N GLY A 107 -0.22 16.17 11.60
CA GLY A 107 -0.69 17.45 11.10
C GLY A 107 0.44 18.21 10.41
N ASN A 108 0.08 19.29 9.75
CA ASN A 108 1.03 20.19 9.11
C ASN A 108 1.58 21.23 10.10
N GLY A 109 2.70 21.85 9.76
CA GLY A 109 3.25 23.04 10.41
C GLY A 109 3.31 24.23 9.46
N GLY A 110 3.22 25.45 9.99
CA GLY A 110 3.28 26.69 9.19
C GLY A 110 2.12 26.84 8.19
N LEU A 111 2.43 27.32 6.97
CA LEU A 111 1.45 27.52 5.88
C LEU A 111 1.41 26.34 4.88
N ALA A 112 1.94 25.18 5.26
CA ALA A 112 2.15 24.02 4.39
C ALA A 112 0.87 23.23 4.00
N GLY A 113 -0.33 23.79 4.24
CA GLY A 113 -1.61 23.20 3.82
C GLY A 113 -2.06 23.62 2.42
N GLY A 114 -1.30 24.49 1.75
CA GLY A 114 -1.67 25.09 0.46
C GLY A 114 -1.21 24.32 -0.77
N GLY A 115 -1.36 22.98 -0.80
CA GLY A 115 -1.00 22.13 -1.94
C GLY A 115 -1.72 22.46 -3.25
N THR A 116 -1.01 22.89 -4.30
CA THR A 116 -1.45 22.58 -5.67
C THR A 116 -1.46 21.06 -5.82
N PRO A 117 -2.54 20.43 -6.33
CA PRO A 117 -2.57 19.00 -6.55
C PRO A 117 -1.40 18.57 -7.44
N LEU A 118 -0.79 17.41 -7.15
CA LEU A 118 -0.03 16.67 -8.17
C LEU A 118 -0.90 16.58 -9.44
N PRO A 119 -0.34 16.64 -10.65
CA PRO A 119 -1.12 16.73 -11.87
C PRO A 119 -1.98 15.47 -12.05
N ILE A 120 -3.22 15.53 -11.56
CA ILE A 120 -4.28 14.60 -11.91
C ILE A 120 -4.78 15.07 -13.27
N THR A 121 -4.14 14.60 -14.33
CA THR A 121 -4.68 14.75 -15.68
C THR A 121 -5.98 13.96 -15.76
N ARG A 122 -7.10 14.70 -15.71
CA ARG A 122 -8.44 14.17 -16.02
C ARG A 122 -8.39 13.49 -17.40
N PRO A 123 -8.77 12.21 -17.54
CA PRO A 123 -8.89 11.60 -18.85
C PRO A 123 -9.93 12.37 -19.68
N PRO A 124 -9.68 12.65 -20.98
CA PRO A 124 -10.70 13.20 -21.84
C PRO A 124 -11.84 12.19 -22.00
N THR A 125 -13.06 12.72 -21.97
CA THR A 125 -14.33 12.02 -22.25
C THR A 125 -14.35 11.39 -23.63
#